data_AF-A0A8H5U103-F1
#
_entry.id   AF-A0A8H5U103-F1
#
_cell.length_a   1.000
_cell.length_b   1.000
_cell.length_c   1.000
_cell.angle_alpha   90.00
_cell.angle_beta   90.00
_cell.angle_gamma   90.00
#
_symmetry.space_group_name_H-M   'P 1'
#
loop_
_entity.id
_entity.type
_entity.pdbx_description
1 polymer ?
#
loop_
_entity_poly.entity_id
_entity_poly.type
_entity_poly.pdbx_seq_one_letter_code
_entity_poly.pdbx_strand_id
1 'polypeptide(L)'
;MQYRVIMAATLAIGAYAAPAPLITGAPSLSRRQDSEGGSGGSGGSSVLDAPMTIAAGESFDGGNAIFDRGVSCTGQEEGGDSDAVFILEKGATLSNVRIGPNQIEGVHCNGGCTLNNVVWDAVCEDAFSIKKQEDGETTTINGGGATGAEDKVIQHNGGGTVIIKDFVVSDFGKLYRSCGNC
;
A
#
# COMPACT_ATOMS: atom_id res chain seq x y z
N MET A 1 13.94 -65.48 -40.34
CA MET A 1 14.04 -66.12 -39.01
C MET A 1 14.06 -65.02 -37.97
N GLN A 2 13.08 -65.05 -37.06
CA GLN A 2 12.88 -64.08 -35.98
C GLN A 2 13.91 -64.33 -34.87
N TYR A 3 14.42 -63.27 -34.24
CA TYR A 3 14.78 -63.32 -32.83
C TYR A 3 14.44 -61.98 -32.17
N ARG A 4 13.43 -62.01 -31.30
CA ARG A 4 13.07 -60.92 -30.39
C ARG A 4 13.95 -61.06 -29.15
N VAL A 5 14.58 -59.96 -28.72
CA VAL A 5 15.23 -59.86 -27.41
C VAL A 5 14.35 -58.97 -26.55
N ILE A 6 13.81 -59.54 -25.47
CA ILE A 6 13.04 -58.84 -24.44
C ILE A 6 14.04 -58.49 -23.33
N MET A 7 14.32 -57.21 -23.13
CA MET A 7 15.09 -56.70 -21.99
C MET A 7 14.11 -56.33 -20.87
N ALA A 8 14.14 -57.08 -19.77
CA ALA A 8 13.40 -56.75 -18.55
C ALA A 8 14.22 -55.79 -17.69
N ALA A 9 13.72 -54.57 -17.50
CA ALA A 9 14.31 -53.60 -16.59
C ALA A 9 13.72 -53.81 -15.18
N THR A 10 14.54 -54.32 -14.26
CA THR A 10 14.20 -54.40 -12.83
C THR A 10 14.41 -53.04 -12.18
N LEU A 11 13.33 -52.46 -11.64
CA LEU A 11 13.34 -51.22 -10.86
C LEU A 11 13.73 -51.54 -9.41
N ALA A 12 14.87 -51.03 -8.94
CA ALA A 12 15.25 -51.07 -7.53
C ALA A 12 14.69 -49.84 -6.81
N ILE A 13 13.78 -50.04 -5.86
CA ILE A 13 13.22 -48.98 -5.03
C ILE A 13 14.07 -48.89 -3.76
N GLY A 14 14.91 -47.86 -3.67
CA GLY A 14 15.63 -47.51 -2.44
C GLY A 14 14.73 -46.71 -1.51
N ALA A 15 14.49 -47.21 -0.30
CA ALA A 15 13.78 -46.47 0.73
C ALA A 15 14.75 -45.52 1.45
N TYR A 16 14.56 -44.20 1.29
CA TYR A 16 15.23 -43.19 2.09
C TYR A 16 14.40 -42.93 3.36
N ALA A 17 14.96 -43.23 4.52
CA ALA A 17 14.40 -42.83 5.81
C ALA A 17 14.79 -41.37 6.08
N ALA A 18 13.81 -40.46 6.14
CA ALA A 18 14.01 -39.09 6.57
C ALA A 18 14.01 -39.00 8.12
N PRO A 19 14.86 -38.16 8.73
CA PRO A 19 14.85 -37.96 10.18
C PRO A 19 13.60 -37.18 10.63
N ALA A 20 13.09 -37.52 11.81
CA ALA A 20 11.96 -36.82 12.43
C ALA A 20 12.37 -35.40 12.90
N PRO A 21 11.45 -34.42 12.86
CA PRO A 21 11.75 -33.06 13.29
C PRO A 21 11.85 -32.97 14.82
N LEU A 22 12.89 -32.30 15.30
CA LEU A 22 13.05 -31.91 16.71
C LEU A 22 12.07 -30.78 17.03
N ILE A 23 11.10 -31.04 17.90
CA ILE A 23 10.25 -29.99 18.47
C ILE A 23 11.00 -29.33 19.62
N THR A 24 11.52 -28.13 19.39
CA THR A 24 12.04 -27.25 20.45
C THR A 24 10.92 -26.37 20.97
N GLY A 25 10.71 -26.34 22.29
CA GLY A 25 9.67 -25.52 22.93
C GLY A 25 9.83 -24.02 22.66
N ALA A 26 8.70 -23.32 22.51
CA ALA A 26 8.68 -21.89 22.24
C ALA A 26 9.20 -21.07 23.44
N PRO A 27 10.02 -20.03 23.22
CA PRO A 27 10.42 -19.13 24.30
C PRO A 27 9.23 -18.26 24.74
N SER A 28 9.05 -18.13 26.06
CA SER A 28 8.08 -17.19 26.63
C SER A 28 8.55 -15.76 26.42
N LEU A 29 7.75 -14.96 25.70
CA LEU A 29 8.01 -13.54 25.48
C LEU A 29 7.86 -12.77 26.80
N SER A 30 8.98 -12.33 27.35
CA SER A 30 9.00 -11.33 28.42
C SER A 30 8.69 -9.97 27.81
N ARG A 31 7.59 -9.37 28.28
CA ARG A 31 7.12 -8.03 27.92
C ARG A 31 8.17 -6.99 28.29
N ARG A 32 8.75 -6.31 27.29
CA ARG A 32 9.44 -5.03 27.46
C ARG A 32 8.55 -3.92 26.93
N GLN A 33 8.21 -2.99 27.83
CA GLN A 33 7.85 -1.62 27.47
C GLN A 33 9.07 -0.96 26.84
N ASP A 34 8.90 -0.26 25.71
CA ASP A 34 9.27 1.15 25.55
C ASP A 34 9.01 1.66 24.10
N SER A 35 8.46 2.87 24.06
CA SER A 35 8.79 4.05 23.23
C SER A 35 8.95 3.98 21.70
N GLU A 36 8.23 4.91 21.05
CA GLU A 36 8.45 5.61 19.77
C GLU A 36 9.39 5.02 18.70
N GLY A 37 8.85 4.87 17.48
CA GLY A 37 9.62 4.81 16.24
C GLY A 37 9.62 3.45 15.54
N GLY A 38 8.77 3.33 14.51
CA GLY A 38 8.93 2.39 13.39
C GLY A 38 9.09 0.91 13.74
N SER A 39 7.99 0.16 13.79
CA SER A 39 8.04 -1.30 13.61
C SER A 39 6.69 -1.82 13.12
N GLY A 40 6.71 -2.46 11.95
CA GLY A 40 5.54 -2.99 11.24
C GLY A 40 4.66 -3.86 12.13
N GLY A 41 3.48 -3.33 12.45
CA GLY A 41 2.45 -4.03 13.18
C GLY A 41 1.56 -4.81 12.22
N SER A 42 1.50 -6.13 12.38
CA SER A 42 0.47 -6.96 11.75
C SER A 42 -0.91 -6.43 12.14
N GLY A 43 -1.63 -5.82 11.20
CA GLY A 43 -3.08 -5.63 11.24
C GLY A 43 -3.67 -4.70 12.32
N GLY A 44 -2.89 -3.76 12.85
CA GLY A 44 -3.40 -2.74 13.80
C GLY A 44 -4.27 -1.66 13.13
N SER A 45 -4.90 -0.81 13.94
CA SER A 45 -5.55 0.43 13.48
C SER A 45 -5.03 1.62 14.27
N SER A 46 -4.83 2.75 13.61
CA SER A 46 -4.38 4.02 14.19
C SER A 46 -5.28 5.16 13.74
N VAL A 47 -5.75 5.96 14.70
CA VAL A 47 -6.47 7.21 14.42
C VAL A 47 -5.48 8.35 14.64
N LEU A 48 -5.28 9.17 13.62
CA LEU A 48 -4.29 10.25 13.61
C LEU A 48 -4.98 11.60 13.87
N ASP A 49 -4.56 12.29 14.93
CA ASP A 49 -5.06 13.63 15.25
C ASP A 49 -4.64 14.69 14.21
N ALA A 50 -3.55 14.44 13.49
CA ALA A 50 -3.01 15.27 12.41
C ALA A 50 -2.47 14.40 11.27
N PRO A 51 -2.28 14.92 10.04
CA PRO A 51 -1.68 14.17 8.95
C PRO A 51 -0.31 13.62 9.35
N MET A 52 -0.04 12.36 9.00
CA MET A 52 1.30 11.79 9.16
C MET A 52 2.17 12.21 7.98
N THR A 53 3.11 13.12 8.21
CA THR A 53 4.07 13.54 7.18
C THR A 53 5.25 12.58 7.11
N ILE A 54 5.52 12.07 5.91
CA ILE A 54 6.74 11.33 5.59
C ILE A 54 7.70 12.30 4.89
N ALA A 55 8.85 12.52 5.50
CA ALA A 55 9.82 13.51 5.03
C ALA A 55 10.41 13.14 3.66
N ALA A 56 11.03 14.14 3.01
CA ALA A 56 11.56 13.99 1.66
C ALA A 56 12.60 12.86 1.59
N GLY A 57 12.39 11.92 0.66
CA GLY A 57 13.24 10.73 0.47
C GLY A 57 13.08 9.63 1.53
N GLU A 58 12.28 9.83 2.57
CA GLU A 58 12.06 8.84 3.62
C GLU A 58 11.00 7.81 3.24
N SER A 59 10.98 6.68 3.94
CA SER A 59 10.03 5.59 3.71
C SER A 59 9.27 5.24 4.97
N PHE A 60 7.98 4.97 4.82
CA PHE A 60 7.12 4.44 5.88
C PHE A 60 6.46 3.14 5.43
N ASP A 61 6.59 2.10 6.25
CA ASP A 61 5.89 0.83 6.09
C ASP A 61 4.88 0.66 7.23
N GLY A 62 3.59 0.64 6.88
CA GLY A 62 2.48 0.51 7.82
C GLY A 62 2.20 -0.92 8.27
N GLY A 63 2.84 -1.95 7.72
CA GLY A 63 2.61 -3.35 8.11
C GLY A 63 1.18 -3.87 7.82
N ASN A 64 0.50 -3.27 6.85
CA ASN A 64 -0.94 -3.42 6.55
C ASN A 64 -1.87 -2.94 7.68
N ALA A 65 -1.41 -2.04 8.54
CA ALA A 65 -2.27 -1.36 9.50
C ALA A 65 -3.24 -0.40 8.80
N ILE A 66 -4.40 -0.17 9.44
CA ILE A 66 -5.41 0.80 9.02
C ILE A 66 -5.10 2.15 9.66
N PHE A 67 -5.12 3.22 8.87
CA PHE A 67 -4.94 4.60 9.32
C PHE A 67 -6.17 5.42 8.95
N ASP A 68 -6.67 6.18 9.91
CA ASP A 68 -7.86 7.04 9.80
C ASP A 68 -7.57 8.40 10.45
N ARG A 69 -8.42 9.39 10.18
CA ARG A 69 -8.46 10.67 10.91
C ARG A 69 -9.53 10.70 12.01
N GLY A 70 -10.40 9.70 12.06
CA GLY A 70 -11.46 9.60 13.08
C GLY A 70 -12.60 10.60 12.87
N VAL A 71 -12.68 11.20 11.68
CA VAL A 71 -13.71 12.16 11.28
C VAL A 71 -14.64 11.54 10.26
N SER A 72 -15.87 12.02 10.18
CA SER A 72 -16.80 11.58 9.12
C SER A 72 -16.43 12.24 7.79
N CYS A 73 -16.50 11.47 6.71
CA CYS A 73 -16.36 11.99 5.36
C CYS A 73 -17.36 13.12 5.09
N THR A 74 -16.87 14.21 4.49
CA THR A 74 -17.64 15.41 4.13
C THR A 74 -18.11 15.41 2.68
N GLY A 75 -17.86 14.32 1.95
CA GLY A 75 -18.22 14.15 0.54
C GLY A 75 -17.25 14.90 -0.37
N GLN A 76 -17.78 15.54 -1.40
CA GLN A 76 -17.02 16.22 -2.46
C GLN A 76 -16.62 17.67 -2.11
N GLU A 77 -16.64 18.03 -0.82
CA GLU A 77 -16.10 19.30 -0.34
C GLU A 77 -14.57 19.17 -0.23
N GLU A 78 -13.84 19.90 -1.07
CA GLU A 78 -12.38 19.88 -1.10
C GLU A 78 -11.78 20.32 0.25
N GLY A 79 -10.91 19.47 0.80
CA GLY A 79 -10.18 19.70 2.03
C GLY A 79 -8.79 20.29 1.80
N GLY A 80 -8.10 20.53 2.90
CA GLY A 80 -6.71 20.99 2.91
C GLY A 80 -5.72 19.89 3.26
N ASP A 81 -4.42 20.21 3.20
CA ASP A 81 -3.36 19.30 3.67
C ASP A 81 -3.55 18.88 5.13
N SER A 82 -4.18 19.72 5.96
CA SER A 82 -4.51 19.41 7.36
C SER A 82 -5.52 18.27 7.53
N ASP A 83 -6.26 17.94 6.48
CA ASP A 83 -7.34 16.94 6.49
C ASP A 83 -6.86 15.58 5.93
N ALA A 84 -5.67 15.53 5.32
CA ALA A 84 -5.09 14.32 4.75
C ALA A 84 -4.74 13.28 5.82
N VAL A 85 -4.80 11.99 5.49
CA VAL A 85 -4.27 10.92 6.34
C VAL A 85 -2.75 10.94 6.34
N PHE A 86 -2.15 11.02 5.15
CA PHE A 86 -0.69 11.11 4.96
C PHE A 86 -0.31 12.26 4.05
N ILE A 87 0.83 12.87 4.35
CA ILE A 87 1.52 13.81 3.44
C ILE A 87 2.88 13.21 3.09
N LEU A 88 3.12 12.97 1.81
CA LEU A 88 4.38 12.48 1.28
C LEU A 88 5.15 13.65 0.67
N GLU A 89 6.26 14.01 1.29
CA GLU A 89 7.17 14.98 0.68
C GLU A 89 7.94 14.36 -0.49
N LYS A 90 8.56 15.20 -1.33
CA LYS A 90 9.29 14.77 -2.53
C LYS A 90 10.20 13.56 -2.28
N GLY A 91 10.02 12.53 -3.08
CA GLY A 91 10.79 11.27 -3.04
C GLY A 91 10.37 10.31 -1.93
N ALA A 92 9.38 10.64 -1.11
CA ALA A 92 8.93 9.77 -0.04
C ALA A 92 8.24 8.51 -0.58
N THR A 93 8.28 7.44 0.22
CA THR A 93 7.62 6.16 -0.09
C THR A 93 6.66 5.75 1.03
N LEU A 94 5.43 5.40 0.66
CA LEU A 94 4.43 4.80 1.55
C LEU A 94 4.20 3.34 1.15
N SER A 95 4.31 2.41 2.10
CA SER A 95 4.17 0.98 1.83
C SER A 95 3.23 0.29 2.81
N ASN A 96 2.44 -0.67 2.33
CA ASN A 96 1.61 -1.57 3.16
C ASN A 96 0.72 -0.80 4.14
N VAL A 97 -0.09 0.11 3.61
CA VAL A 97 -0.99 0.96 4.40
C VAL A 97 -2.41 0.74 3.92
N ARG A 98 -3.35 0.63 4.86
CA ARG A 98 -4.77 0.73 4.57
C ARG A 98 -5.29 2.06 5.08
N ILE A 99 -6.05 2.77 4.26
CA ILE A 99 -6.73 4.02 4.60
C ILE A 99 -8.19 3.66 4.89
N GLY A 100 -8.62 3.92 6.11
CA GLY A 100 -9.99 3.65 6.52
C GLY A 100 -11.00 4.68 5.98
N PRO A 101 -12.30 4.49 6.26
CA PRO A 101 -13.36 5.36 5.76
C PRO A 101 -13.52 6.67 6.56
N ASN A 102 -12.84 6.82 7.70
CA ASN A 102 -13.04 7.96 8.61
C ASN A 102 -11.99 9.04 8.33
N GLN A 103 -12.05 9.59 7.12
CA GLN A 103 -11.14 10.58 6.59
C GLN A 103 -11.91 11.57 5.68
N ILE A 104 -11.30 12.73 5.44
CA ILE A 104 -11.81 13.76 4.51
C ILE A 104 -10.94 13.75 3.24
N GLU A 105 -9.63 13.85 3.43
CA GLU A 105 -8.62 13.72 2.38
C GLU A 105 -7.79 12.44 2.59
N GLY A 106 -7.49 11.72 1.51
CA GLY A 106 -6.73 10.47 1.56
C GLY A 106 -5.22 10.70 1.76
N VAL A 107 -4.45 10.57 0.69
CA VAL A 107 -2.98 10.75 0.72
C VAL A 107 -2.58 11.89 -0.20
N HIS A 108 -1.77 12.82 0.30
CA HIS A 108 -1.21 13.92 -0.48
C HIS A 108 0.26 13.67 -0.81
N CYS A 109 0.68 14.17 -1.96
CA CYS A 109 2.06 14.09 -2.43
C CYS A 109 2.58 15.44 -2.94
N ASN A 110 3.72 15.87 -2.40
CA ASN A 110 4.37 17.17 -2.60
C ASN A 110 5.69 17.01 -3.38
N GLY A 111 5.61 16.53 -4.62
CA GLY A 111 6.71 16.15 -5.51
C GLY A 111 6.51 14.73 -6.02
N GLY A 112 7.38 14.19 -6.87
CA GLY A 112 7.32 12.76 -7.22
C GLY A 112 7.45 11.85 -5.99
N CYS A 113 6.50 10.94 -5.73
CA CYS A 113 6.54 9.97 -4.63
C CYS A 113 6.19 8.53 -5.05
N THR A 114 6.32 7.57 -4.13
CA THR A 114 6.00 6.17 -4.38
C THR A 114 4.97 5.62 -3.40
N LEU A 115 3.94 4.95 -3.91
CA LEU A 115 3.00 4.14 -3.14
C LEU A 115 3.19 2.67 -3.49
N ASN A 116 3.37 1.81 -2.49
CA ASN A 116 3.46 0.37 -2.66
C ASN A 116 2.40 -0.32 -1.80
N ASN A 117 1.46 -1.04 -2.42
CA ASN A 117 0.42 -1.77 -1.68
C ASN A 117 -0.33 -0.85 -0.69
N VAL A 118 -0.87 0.26 -1.19
CA VAL A 118 -1.73 1.17 -0.42
C VAL A 118 -3.18 0.94 -0.84
N VAL A 119 -4.06 0.71 0.13
CA VAL A 119 -5.47 0.39 -0.12
C VAL A 119 -6.37 1.40 0.58
N TRP A 120 -7.38 1.92 -0.13
CA TRP A 120 -8.43 2.74 0.46
C TRP A 120 -9.72 1.92 0.59
N ASP A 121 -10.16 1.73 1.82
CA ASP A 121 -11.36 0.95 2.14
C ASP A 121 -12.64 1.70 1.71
N ALA A 122 -12.62 3.03 1.77
CA ALA A 122 -13.62 3.91 1.15
C ALA A 122 -13.00 5.28 0.87
N VAL A 123 -13.13 5.75 -0.38
CA VAL A 123 -12.70 7.10 -0.77
C VAL A 123 -13.75 8.12 -0.34
N CYS A 124 -13.32 9.32 0.06
CA CYS A 124 -14.20 10.40 0.47
C CYS A 124 -14.32 11.45 -0.64
N GLU A 125 -13.33 12.34 -0.75
CA GLU A 125 -13.19 13.28 -1.86
C GLU A 125 -12.35 12.61 -2.97
N ASP A 126 -11.03 12.64 -2.83
CA ASP A 126 -10.04 11.92 -3.64
C ASP A 126 -9.27 10.89 -2.79
N ALA A 127 -8.86 9.77 -3.38
CA ALA A 127 -8.04 8.78 -2.67
C ALA A 127 -6.60 9.27 -2.54
N PHE A 128 -6.06 9.77 -3.65
CA PHE A 128 -4.67 10.19 -3.76
C PHE A 128 -4.53 11.45 -4.61
N SER A 129 -3.90 12.47 -4.02
CA SER A 129 -3.73 13.77 -4.65
C SER A 129 -2.26 14.13 -4.76
N ILE A 130 -1.77 14.24 -6.00
CA ILE A 130 -0.46 14.82 -6.30
C ILE A 130 -0.65 16.34 -6.31
N LYS A 131 -0.44 16.96 -5.15
CA LYS A 131 -0.65 18.40 -4.95
C LYS A 131 0.41 19.21 -5.67
N LYS A 132 1.65 18.72 -5.73
CA LYS A 132 2.78 19.32 -6.45
C LYS A 132 3.57 18.23 -7.16
N GLN A 133 4.03 18.50 -8.37
CA GLN A 133 4.98 17.66 -9.10
C GLN A 133 5.61 18.50 -10.22
N GLU A 134 6.93 18.46 -10.35
CA GLU A 134 7.65 19.19 -11.41
C GLU A 134 7.74 18.36 -12.69
N ASP A 135 7.96 19.02 -13.83
CA ASP A 135 8.27 18.33 -15.08
C ASP A 135 9.53 17.49 -14.95
N GLY A 136 9.46 16.25 -15.44
CA GLY A 136 10.55 15.27 -15.30
C GLY A 136 10.51 14.46 -14.00
N GLU A 137 9.67 14.82 -13.03
CA GLU A 137 9.40 13.97 -11.87
C GLU A 137 8.42 12.83 -12.22
N THR A 138 8.44 11.80 -11.38
CA THR A 138 7.55 10.64 -11.53
C THR A 138 6.97 10.25 -10.18
N THR A 139 5.65 10.16 -10.13
CA THR A 139 4.93 9.47 -9.06
C THR A 139 4.58 8.06 -9.51
N THR A 140 4.82 7.07 -8.64
CA THR A 140 4.57 5.66 -8.95
C THR A 140 3.62 5.04 -7.93
N ILE A 141 2.59 4.37 -8.41
CA ILE A 141 1.65 3.57 -7.63
C ILE A 141 1.81 2.11 -8.06
N ASN A 142 2.25 1.25 -7.14
CA ASN A 142 2.52 -0.16 -7.37
C ASN A 142 1.63 -1.03 -6.46
N GLY A 143 0.64 -1.70 -7.03
CA GLY A 143 -0.28 -2.54 -6.27
C GLY A 143 -1.23 -1.73 -5.39
N GLY A 144 -2.08 -2.43 -4.64
CA GLY A 144 -3.09 -1.82 -3.77
C GLY A 144 -4.41 -1.59 -4.51
N GLY A 145 -5.24 -0.68 -4.00
CA GLY A 145 -6.53 -0.41 -4.61
C GLY A 145 -7.37 0.63 -3.90
N ALA A 146 -8.49 1.02 -4.50
CA ALA A 146 -9.43 1.95 -3.89
C ALA A 146 -10.87 1.62 -4.31
N THR A 147 -11.83 1.91 -3.44
CA THR A 147 -13.25 1.71 -3.76
C THR A 147 -14.10 2.87 -3.27
N GLY A 148 -15.25 3.09 -3.93
CA GLY A 148 -16.26 4.04 -3.48
C GLY A 148 -15.92 5.51 -3.73
N ALA A 149 -15.11 5.82 -4.75
CA ALA A 149 -14.79 7.19 -5.11
C ALA A 149 -15.91 7.83 -5.94
N GLU A 150 -16.66 8.78 -5.38
CA GLU A 150 -17.79 9.41 -6.09
C GLU A 150 -17.34 10.16 -7.36
N ASP A 151 -16.23 10.90 -7.32
CA ASP A 151 -15.63 11.54 -8.49
C ASP A 151 -14.30 10.91 -8.90
N LYS A 152 -13.20 11.14 -8.16
CA LYS A 152 -11.86 10.74 -8.62
C LYS A 152 -11.15 9.86 -7.60
N VAL A 153 -10.37 8.93 -8.12
CA VAL A 153 -9.44 8.15 -7.29
C VAL A 153 -8.10 8.89 -7.20
N ILE A 154 -7.55 9.31 -8.34
CA ILE A 154 -6.25 9.99 -8.41
C ILE A 154 -6.42 11.38 -9.04
N GLN A 155 -6.08 12.41 -8.29
CA GLN A 155 -6.04 13.80 -8.74
C GLN A 155 -4.59 14.25 -8.94
N HIS A 156 -4.29 14.80 -10.12
CA HIS A 156 -2.95 15.26 -10.48
C HIS A 156 -2.95 16.75 -10.77
N ASN A 157 -2.40 17.53 -9.83
CA ASN A 157 -2.35 19.00 -9.89
C ASN A 157 -0.99 19.55 -10.35
N GLY A 158 0.00 18.68 -10.56
CA GLY A 158 1.34 19.05 -11.03
C GLY A 158 1.60 18.67 -12.48
N GLY A 159 2.85 18.90 -12.91
CA GLY A 159 3.41 18.40 -14.17
C GLY A 159 3.96 16.99 -14.05
N GLY A 160 4.88 16.59 -14.91
CA GLY A 160 5.57 15.30 -14.81
C GLY A 160 4.71 14.07 -15.13
N THR A 161 5.11 12.90 -14.60
CA THR A 161 4.55 11.58 -14.97
C THR A 161 3.90 10.88 -13.77
N VAL A 162 2.78 10.20 -14.03
CA VAL A 162 2.16 9.26 -13.07
C VAL A 162 2.17 7.86 -13.68
N ILE A 163 2.69 6.90 -12.92
CA ILE A 163 2.76 5.49 -13.31
C ILE A 163 1.87 4.70 -12.36
N ILE A 164 0.83 4.05 -12.88
CA ILE A 164 -0.10 3.23 -12.11
C ILE A 164 0.04 1.78 -12.58
N LYS A 165 0.42 0.87 -11.68
CA LYS A 165 0.67 -0.55 -11.97
C LYS A 165 -0.05 -1.42 -10.93
N ASP A 166 -0.68 -2.49 -11.41
CA ASP A 166 -1.29 -3.53 -10.56
C ASP A 166 -2.29 -3.00 -9.52
N PHE A 167 -2.93 -1.85 -9.80
CA PHE A 167 -3.86 -1.16 -8.90
C PHE A 167 -5.30 -1.52 -9.25
N VAL A 168 -6.07 -1.98 -8.25
CA VAL A 168 -7.46 -2.43 -8.45
C VAL A 168 -8.43 -1.37 -7.95
N VAL A 169 -9.40 -0.98 -8.77
CA VAL A 169 -10.46 -0.05 -8.37
C VAL A 169 -11.86 -0.60 -8.63
N SER A 170 -12.79 -0.26 -7.75
CA SER A 170 -14.22 -0.57 -7.89
C SER A 170 -15.08 0.63 -7.48
N ASP A 171 -16.30 0.71 -8.02
CA ASP A 171 -17.28 1.75 -7.68
C ASP A 171 -16.69 3.16 -7.66
N PHE A 172 -16.24 3.63 -8.83
CA PHE A 172 -15.53 4.89 -8.97
C PHE A 172 -16.01 5.71 -10.18
N GLY A 173 -15.95 7.04 -10.09
CA GLY A 173 -16.23 7.94 -11.20
C GLY A 173 -15.11 7.98 -12.24
N LYS A 174 -13.90 8.34 -11.82
CA LYS A 174 -12.70 8.52 -12.65
C LYS A 174 -11.48 7.94 -11.93
N LEU A 175 -10.74 7.06 -12.60
CA LEU A 175 -9.51 6.52 -12.04
C LEU A 175 -8.46 7.64 -11.86
N TYR A 176 -8.32 8.49 -12.87
CA TYR A 176 -7.31 9.53 -12.91
C TYR A 176 -7.88 10.79 -13.55
N ARG A 177 -7.53 11.95 -12.99
CA ARG A 177 -7.84 13.26 -13.55
C ARG A 177 -6.65 14.21 -13.38
N SER A 178 -6.13 14.68 -14.50
CA SER A 178 -5.31 15.90 -14.50
C SER A 178 -6.17 17.10 -14.10
N CYS A 179 -5.62 18.07 -13.40
CA CYS A 179 -6.30 19.34 -13.08
C CYS A 179 -6.93 19.97 -14.33
N GLY A 180 -8.15 20.50 -14.18
CA GLY A 180 -8.96 20.98 -15.31
C GLY A 180 -8.64 22.39 -15.78
N ASN A 181 -8.10 23.23 -14.90
CA ASN A 181 -7.81 24.64 -15.11
C ASN A 181 -6.49 25.09 -14.45
N CYS A 182 -5.59 24.13 -14.24
CA CYS A 182 -4.18 24.36 -14.12
C CYS A 182 -3.60 24.53 -15.55
#